data_AF-A0A554IMF5-F1
#
_entry.id   AF-A0A554IMF5-F1
#
_cell.length_a   1.000
_cell.length_b   1.000
_cell.length_c   1.000
_cell.angle_alpha   90.00
_cell.angle_beta   90.00
_cell.angle_gamma   90.00
#
_symmetry.space_group_name_H-M   'P 1'
#
loop_
_entity.id
_entity.type
_entity.pdbx_description
1 polymer ?
#
loop_
_entity_poly.entity_id
_entity_poly.type
_entity_poly.pdbx_seq_one_letter_code
_entity_poly.pdbx_strand_id
1 'polypeptide(L)'
;NARGETTVGRWSMLLWIVAQLTAVSSAVQDGARSPQDIMKKAGVKFGTARSLYPVARRMDVARLRHVLRRFAEADMDLKTGGLRATADSPQEAEGILDVCLAELCRKVT
;
A
#
# COMPACT_ATOMS: atom_id res chain seq x y z
N ASN A 1 -4.72 -19.58 -10.61
CA ASN A 1 -4.31 -18.61 -9.56
C ASN A 1 -4.18 -17.23 -10.18
N ALA A 2 -5.29 -16.49 -10.28
CA ALA A 2 -5.39 -15.20 -10.98
C ALA A 2 -4.85 -14.02 -10.14
N ARG A 3 -3.61 -14.12 -9.64
CA ARG A 3 -2.96 -12.99 -8.96
C ARG A 3 -2.56 -11.93 -9.99
N GLY A 4 -3.19 -10.75 -9.92
CA GLY A 4 -2.88 -9.62 -10.79
C GLY A 4 -3.67 -9.55 -12.11
N GLU A 5 -4.42 -10.60 -12.43
CA GLU A 5 -5.25 -10.68 -13.65
C GLU A 5 -6.62 -10.01 -13.47
N THR A 6 -7.14 -9.97 -12.24
CA THR A 6 -8.42 -9.33 -11.91
C THR A 6 -8.23 -8.10 -11.03
N THR A 7 -9.17 -7.16 -11.09
CA THR A 7 -9.21 -5.95 -10.23
C THR A 7 -9.11 -6.30 -8.74
N VAL A 8 -9.82 -7.34 -8.29
CA VAL A 8 -9.75 -7.86 -6.91
C VAL A 8 -8.36 -8.40 -6.57
N GLY A 9 -7.75 -9.14 -7.50
CA GLY A 9 -6.38 -9.63 -7.35
C GLY A 9 -5.37 -8.48 -7.23
N ARG A 10 -5.51 -7.45 -8.07
CA ARG A 10 -4.68 -6.24 -8.02
C ARG A 10 -4.86 -5.45 -6.74
N TRP A 11 -6.10 -5.26 -6.28
CA TRP A 11 -6.40 -4.60 -5.01
C TRP A 11 -5.75 -5.32 -3.82
N SER A 12 -5.87 -6.65 -3.79
CA SER A 12 -5.25 -7.47 -2.74
C SER A 12 -3.72 -7.33 -2.72
N MET A 13 -3.07 -7.25 -3.89
CA MET A 13 -1.63 -6.98 -3.97
C MET A 13 -1.27 -5.58 -3.48
N LEU A 14 -2.05 -4.56 -3.85
CA LEU A 14 -1.81 -3.19 -3.42
C LEU A 14 -1.94 -3.02 -1.90
N LEU A 15 -2.98 -3.58 -1.30
CA LEU A 15 -3.12 -3.61 0.16
C LEU A 15 -1.93 -4.28 0.84
N TRP A 16 -1.46 -5.40 0.28
CA TRP A 16 -0.27 -6.07 0.79
C TRP A 16 0.97 -5.18 0.71
N ILE A 17 1.20 -4.50 -0.43
CA ILE A 17 2.33 -3.57 -0.60
C ILE A 17 2.26 -2.43 0.42
N VAL A 18 1.09 -1.82 0.62
CA VAL A 18 0.91 -0.73 1.59
C VAL A 18 1.14 -1.20 3.02
N ALA A 19 0.69 -2.40 3.38
CA ALA A 19 0.97 -3.00 4.69
C ALA A 19 2.49 -3.20 4.90
N GLN A 20 3.20 -3.73 3.89
CA GLN A 20 4.65 -3.89 3.97
C GLN A 20 5.37 -2.54 4.08
N LEU A 21 4.96 -1.54 3.28
CA LEU A 21 5.53 -0.20 3.34
C LEU A 21 5.33 0.45 4.70
N THR A 22 4.17 0.24 5.31
CA THR A 22 3.85 0.74 6.66
C THR A 22 4.76 0.13 7.71
N ALA A 23 4.91 -1.21 7.70
CA ALA A 23 5.79 -1.91 8.62
C ALA A 23 7.25 -1.45 8.49
N VAL A 24 7.74 -1.32 7.26
CA VAL A 24 9.11 -0.83 6.99
C VAL A 24 9.27 0.63 7.41
N SER A 25 8.29 1.49 7.12
CA SER A 25 8.33 2.92 7.49
C SER A 25 8.33 3.11 9.00
N SER A 26 7.52 2.33 9.74
CA SER A 26 7.54 2.33 11.21
C SER A 26 8.92 1.95 11.75
N ALA A 27 9.52 0.87 11.25
CA ALA A 27 10.85 0.47 11.71
C ALA A 27 11.93 1.53 11.43
N VAL A 28 11.87 2.22 10.29
CA VAL A 28 12.78 3.32 9.96
C VAL A 28 12.60 4.53 10.89
N GLN A 29 11.35 4.86 11.23
CA GLN A 29 11.03 5.90 12.21
C GLN A 29 11.53 5.53 13.61
N ASP A 30 11.44 4.25 13.98
CA ASP A 30 11.99 3.66 15.21
C ASP A 30 13.52 3.46 15.17
N GLY A 31 14.20 4.13 14.24
CA GLY A 31 15.65 4.19 14.18
C GLY A 31 16.33 3.04 13.43
N ALA A 32 15.62 2.18 12.69
CA ALA A 32 16.27 1.20 11.81
C ALA A 32 17.10 1.92 10.73
N ARG A 33 18.33 1.44 10.48
CA ARG A 33 19.28 2.05 9.53
C ARG A 33 19.79 1.07 8.45
N SER A 34 19.41 -0.19 8.50
CA SER A 34 19.75 -1.20 7.49
C SER A 34 18.56 -2.14 7.19
N PRO A 35 18.53 -2.79 6.01
CA PRO A 35 17.54 -3.83 5.71
C PRO A 35 17.49 -4.95 6.76
N GLN A 36 18.62 -5.32 7.34
CA GLN A 36 18.73 -6.33 8.39
C GLN A 36 18.05 -5.88 9.69
N ASP A 37 18.23 -4.61 10.08
CA ASP A 37 17.55 -4.05 11.25
C ASP A 37 16.04 -3.98 11.04
N ILE A 38 15.62 -3.61 9.82
CA ILE A 38 14.21 -3.56 9.43
C ILE A 38 13.57 -4.94 9.51
N MET A 39 14.25 -6.00 9.03
CA MET A 39 13.72 -7.37 9.17
C MET A 39 13.46 -7.73 10.64
N LYS A 40 14.41 -7.40 11.52
CA LYS A 40 14.31 -7.70 12.96
C LYS A 40 13.18 -6.90 13.63
N LYS A 41 13.04 -5.62 13.29
CA LYS A 41 12.04 -4.71 13.90
C LYS A 41 10.63 -4.87 13.31
N ALA A 42 10.51 -5.06 12.00
CA ALA A 42 9.24 -5.09 11.28
C ALA A 42 8.75 -6.50 10.93
N GLY A 43 9.57 -7.54 11.11
CA GLY A 43 9.21 -8.93 10.78
C GLY A 43 9.06 -9.22 9.28
N VAL A 44 9.54 -8.33 8.41
CA VAL A 44 9.44 -8.49 6.95
C VAL A 44 10.61 -9.31 6.40
N LYS A 45 10.43 -9.90 5.20
CA LYS A 45 11.51 -10.59 4.48
C LYS A 45 12.60 -9.62 4.00
N PHE A 46 13.83 -10.10 3.83
CA PHE A 46 14.96 -9.28 3.36
C PHE A 46 14.67 -8.56 2.04
N GLY A 47 14.07 -9.26 1.06
CA GLY A 47 13.71 -8.66 -0.23
C GLY A 47 12.76 -7.47 -0.09
N THR A 48 11.76 -7.58 0.79
CA THR A 48 10.83 -6.50 1.12
C THR A 48 11.57 -5.34 1.79
N ALA A 49 12.36 -5.63 2.83
CA ALA A 49 13.15 -4.61 3.53
C ALA A 49 14.07 -3.85 2.56
N ARG A 50 14.84 -4.57 1.75
CA ARG A 50 15.78 -3.99 0.77
C ARG A 50 15.06 -3.12 -0.26
N SER A 51 13.92 -3.56 -0.77
CA SER A 51 13.21 -2.86 -1.86
C SER A 51 12.47 -1.62 -1.36
N LEU A 52 11.87 -1.68 -0.17
CA LEU A 52 11.06 -0.59 0.37
C LEU A 52 11.86 0.42 1.19
N TYR A 53 13.04 0.07 1.68
CA TYR A 53 13.86 0.95 2.51
C TYR A 53 14.15 2.34 1.90
N PRO A 54 14.53 2.47 0.60
CA PRO A 54 14.78 3.78 0.00
C PRO A 54 13.54 4.69 -0.01
N VAL A 55 12.35 4.11 -0.18
CA VAL A 55 11.07 4.83 -0.19
C VAL A 55 10.67 5.19 1.24
N ALA A 56 10.73 4.23 2.16
CA ALA A 56 10.38 4.42 3.57
C ALA A 56 11.23 5.50 4.24
N ARG A 57 12.51 5.64 3.86
CA ARG A 57 13.38 6.73 4.35
C ARG A 57 12.94 8.14 3.95
N ARG A 58 12.16 8.27 2.88
CA ARG A 58 11.67 9.54 2.35
C ARG A 58 10.20 9.77 2.71
N MET A 59 9.58 8.82 3.40
CA MET A 59 8.18 8.86 3.78
C MET A 59 8.05 9.46 5.17
N ASP A 60 7.48 10.65 5.27
CA ASP A 60 7.10 11.21 6.57
C ASP A 60 5.82 10.56 7.12
N VAL A 61 5.60 10.72 8.43
CA VAL A 61 4.43 10.17 9.14
C VAL A 61 3.10 10.70 8.59
N ALA A 62 3.03 11.97 8.22
CA ALA A 62 1.79 12.59 7.76
C ALA A 62 1.40 12.01 6.39
N ARG A 63 2.38 11.83 5.50
CA ARG A 63 2.21 11.20 4.19
C ARG A 63 1.79 9.74 4.33
N LEU A 64 2.46 8.97 5.20
CA LEU A 64 2.08 7.58 5.44
C LEU A 64 0.65 7.46 5.95
N ARG A 65 0.25 8.30 6.92
CA ARG A 65 -1.13 8.35 7.43
C ARG A 65 -2.14 8.74 6.35
N HIS A 66 -1.80 9.68 5.48
CA HIS A 66 -2.65 10.07 4.36
C HIS A 66 -2.89 8.89 3.41
N VAL A 67 -1.82 8.22 2.98
CA VAL A 67 -1.92 7.03 2.11
C VAL A 67 -2.77 5.95 2.79
N LEU A 68 -2.50 5.63 4.06
CA LEU A 68 -3.26 4.63 4.80
C LEU A 68 -4.75 4.96 4.89
N ARG A 69 -5.10 6.23 5.13
CA ARG A 69 -6.50 6.67 5.17
C ARG A 69 -7.18 6.47 3.82
N ARG A 70 -6.55 6.89 2.72
CA ARG A 70 -7.11 6.73 1.36
C ARG A 70 -7.32 5.27 0.99
N PHE A 71 -6.38 4.40 1.36
CA PHE A 71 -6.51 2.96 1.10
C PHE A 71 -7.58 2.30 1.97
N ALA A 72 -7.73 2.72 3.23
CA ALA A 72 -8.79 2.22 4.10
C ALA A 72 -10.18 2.65 3.61
N GLU A 73 -10.35 3.93 3.23
CA GLU A 73 -11.58 4.45 2.61
C GLU A 73 -11.94 3.64 1.36
N ALA A 74 -11.00 3.48 0.43
CA ALA A 74 -11.19 2.70 -0.78
C ALA A 74 -11.53 1.22 -0.52
N ASP A 75 -10.89 0.59 0.49
CA ASP A 75 -11.19 -0.80 0.86
C ASP A 75 -12.60 -0.96 1.41
N MET A 76 -13.07 0.01 2.21
CA MET A 76 -14.43 0.04 2.70
C MET A 76 -15.42 0.23 1.55
N ASP A 77 -15.18 1.18 0.64
CA ASP A 77 -16.07 1.47 -0.48
C ASP A 77 -16.23 0.25 -1.40
N LEU A 78 -15.12 -0.43 -1.69
CA LEU A 78 -15.09 -1.66 -2.50
C LEU A 78 -15.83 -2.83 -1.84
N LYS A 79 -15.80 -2.95 -0.51
CA LYS A 79 -16.41 -4.07 0.23
C LYS A 79 -17.85 -3.84 0.65
N THR A 80 -18.23 -2.60 0.88
CA THR A 80 -19.57 -2.24 1.39
C THR A 80 -20.52 -1.83 0.27
N GLY A 81 -20.05 -1.72 -0.99
CA GLY A 81 -20.88 -1.33 -2.12
C GLY A 81 -21.24 0.16 -2.11
N GLY A 82 -20.43 0.99 -1.44
CA GLY A 82 -20.55 2.46 -1.50
C GLY A 82 -20.34 3.02 -2.91
N LEU A 83 -19.70 2.24 -3.77
CA LEU A 83 -19.67 2.36 -5.23
C LEU A 83 -20.43 1.17 -5.81
N ARG A 84 -21.10 1.33 -6.95
CA ARG A 84 -21.91 0.29 -7.60
C ARG A 84 -21.00 -0.77 -8.25
N ALA A 85 -20.03 -1.29 -7.52
CA ALA A 85 -19.29 -2.49 -7.83
C ALA A 85 -20.18 -3.74 -7.63
N THR A 86 -21.39 -3.73 -8.19
CA THR A 86 -22.04 -4.96 -8.61
C THR A 86 -21.32 -5.47 -9.85
N ALA A 87 -21.64 -6.68 -10.32
CA ALA A 87 -21.12 -7.22 -11.56
C ALA A 87 -21.33 -6.30 -12.81
N ASP A 88 -22.06 -5.20 -12.65
CA ASP A 88 -22.54 -4.30 -13.69
C ASP A 88 -21.65 -3.05 -13.93
N SER A 89 -20.66 -2.75 -13.08
CA SER A 89 -19.76 -1.58 -13.31
C SER A 89 -18.28 -1.82 -12.90
N PRO A 90 -17.54 -2.70 -13.60
CA PRO A 90 -16.13 -2.98 -13.33
C PRO A 90 -15.19 -1.77 -13.37
N GLN A 91 -15.57 -0.72 -14.12
CA GLN A 91 -14.74 0.47 -14.36
C GLN A 91 -14.56 1.34 -13.12
N GLU A 92 -15.53 1.35 -12.19
CA GLU A 92 -15.40 2.12 -10.94
C GLU A 92 -14.27 1.55 -10.07
N ALA A 93 -14.18 0.22 -9.98
CA ALA A 93 -13.14 -0.45 -9.21
C ALA A 93 -11.75 -0.29 -9.85
N GLU A 94 -11.67 -0.22 -11.19
CA GLU A 94 -10.42 0.14 -11.89
C GLU A 94 -10.01 1.60 -11.61
N GLY A 95 -10.96 2.55 -11.62
CA GLY A 95 -10.68 3.94 -11.28
C GLY A 95 -10.13 4.12 -9.86
N ILE A 96 -10.65 3.35 -8.89
CA ILE A 96 -10.11 3.35 -7.52
C ILE A 96 -8.67 2.84 -7.50
N LEU A 97 -8.36 1.76 -8.24
CA LEU A 97 -7.00 1.26 -8.34
C LEU A 97 -6.04 2.34 -8.87
N ASP A 98 -6.44 3.03 -9.94
CA ASP A 98 -5.60 4.06 -10.56
C ASP A 98 -5.36 5.24 -9.62
N VAL A 99 -6.38 5.71 -8.91
CA VAL A 99 -6.25 6.78 -7.92
C VAL A 99 -5.34 6.37 -6.77
N CYS A 100 -5.51 5.16 -6.23
CA CYS A 100 -4.67 4.64 -5.15
C CYS A 100 -3.21 4.43 -5.59
N LEU A 101 -2.99 3.95 -6.82
CA LEU A 101 -1.66 3.78 -7.39
C LEU A 101 -0.97 5.14 -7.62
N ALA A 102 -1.69 6.11 -8.18
CA ALA A 102 -1.20 7.47 -8.37
C ALA A 102 -0.84 8.11 -7.02
N GLU A 103 -1.64 7.86 -5.99
CA GLU A 103 -1.38 8.35 -4.64
C GLU A 103 -0.10 7.74 -4.06
N LEU A 104 0.12 6.43 -4.24
CA LEU A 104 1.33 5.76 -3.78
C LEU A 104 2.60 6.25 -4.51
N CYS A 105 2.48 6.55 -5.80
CA CYS A 105 3.59 6.98 -6.67
C CYS A 105 3.87 8.49 -6.62
N ARG A 106 2.99 9.29 -6.01
CA ARG A 106 3.14 10.74 -5.94
C ARG A 106 4.45 11.09 -5.23
N LYS A 107 5.29 11.90 -5.88
CA LYS A 107 6.56 12.36 -5.30
C LYS A 107 6.27 13.18 -4.04
N VAL A 108 7.06 12.92 -3.01
CA VAL A 108 7.16 13.81 -1.84
C VAL A 108 7.91 15.05 -2.33
N THR A 109 7.17 16.13 -2.60
CA THR A 109 7.70 17.46 -2.93
C THR A 109 8.11 18.21 -1.68
#